data_AF-A0A2E8G6U9-F1
#
_entry.id   AF-A0A2E8G6U9-F1
#
_cell.length_a   1.000
_cell.length_b   1.000
_cell.length_c   1.000
_cell.angle_alpha   90.00
_cell.angle_beta   90.00
_cell.angle_gamma   90.00
#
_symmetry.space_group_name_H-M   'P 1'
#
loop_
_entity.id
_entity.type
_entity.pdbx_description
1 polymer ?
#
loop_
_entity_poly.entity_id
_entity_poly.type
_entity_poly.pdbx_seq_one_letter_code
_entity_poly.pdbx_strand_id
1 'polypeptide(L)' 'MLSGIGIWQLLIVLAIVIMLFGTKRIRSLGSDLGGAFKGFRDAVKDGEKNLKTEQDDQAALVSSDMEKQKDAVRS' A
#
# COMPACT_ATOMS: atom_id res chain seq x y z
N MET A 1 18.57 19.43 -14.26
CA MET A 1 18.68 18.87 -15.62
C MET A 1 18.33 17.37 -15.72
N LEU A 2 17.78 16.71 -14.68
CA LEU A 2 17.48 15.27 -14.72
C LEU A 2 16.00 14.92 -14.43
N SER A 3 15.11 15.91 -14.32
CA SER A 3 13.69 15.66 -14.11
C SER A 3 12.97 15.61 -15.47
N GLY A 4 13.20 14.55 -16.25
CA GLY A 4 12.81 14.53 -17.66
C GLY A 4 12.14 13.26 -18.17
N ILE A 5 11.97 12.22 -17.35
CA ILE A 5 11.13 11.08 -17.74
C ILE A 5 9.69 11.49 -17.45
N GLY A 6 9.11 12.27 -18.35
CA GLY A 6 7.71 12.63 -18.30
C GLY A 6 6.83 11.42 -18.62
N ILE A 7 5.59 11.48 -18.14
CA ILE A 7 4.55 10.48 -18.40
C ILE A 7 4.37 10.27 -19.93
N TRP A 8 4.55 11.32 -20.72
CA TRP A 8 4.46 11.27 -22.18
C TRP A 8 5.53 10.37 -22.84
N GLN A 9 6.78 10.43 -22.36
CA GLN A 9 7.85 9.59 -22.86
C GLN A 9 7.61 8.12 -22.51
N LEU A 10 7.10 7.84 -21.30
CA LEU A 10 6.77 6.48 -20.88
C LEU A 10 5.65 5.87 -21.75
N LEU A 11 4.63 6.65 -22.12
CA LEU A 11 3.56 6.19 -23.02
C LEU A 11 4.08 5.86 -24.43
N ILE A 12 4.99 6.67 -24.97
CA ILE A 12 5.59 6.41 -26.30
C ILE A 12 6.40 5.11 -26.27
N VAL A 13 7.24 4.92 -25.23
CA VAL A 13 8.00 3.67 -25.06
C VAL A 13 7.07 2.47 -24.89
N LEU A 14 6.02 2.61 -24.08
CA LEU A 14 5.01 1.56 -23.87
C LEU A 14 4.31 1.18 -25.18
N ALA A 15 3.96 2.17 -26.02
CA ALA A 15 3.34 1.93 -27.31
C ALA A 15 4.25 1.11 -28.23
N ILE A 16 5.56 1.43 -28.28
CA ILE A 16 6.54 0.67 -29.07
C ILE A 16 6.66 -0.77 -28.55
N VAL A 17 6.77 -0.95 -27.23
CA VAL A 17 6.84 -2.29 -26.62
C VAL A 17 5.59 -3.11 -26.94
N ILE A 18 4.40 -2.50 -26.88
CA ILE A 18 3.14 -3.15 -27.27
C ILE A 18 3.12 -3.50 -28.76
N MET A 19 3.65 -2.66 -29.63
CA MET A 19 3.71 -2.91 -31.08
C MET A 19 4.66 -4.07 -31.41
N LEU A 20 5.80 -4.17 -30.73
CA LEU A 20 6.81 -5.21 -30.96
C LEU A 20 6.38 -6.57 -30.40
N PHE A 21 5.89 -6.62 -29.16
CA PHE A 21 5.54 -7.86 -28.48
C PHE A 21 4.08 -8.26 -28.69
N GLY A 22 3.23 -7.32 -29.14
CA GLY A 22 1.79 -7.48 -29.21
C GLY A 22 1.09 -7.41 -27.84
N THR A 23 -0.16 -6.95 -27.82
CA THR A 23 -0.96 -6.86 -26.59
C THR A 23 -1.25 -8.23 -25.96
N LYS A 24 -1.28 -9.31 -26.76
CA LYS A 24 -1.56 -10.67 -26.27
C LYS A 24 -0.48 -11.19 -25.32
N ARG A 25 0.80 -10.98 -25.65
CA ARG A 25 1.94 -11.42 -24.82
C ARG A 25 2.04 -10.60 -23.54
N ILE A 26 1.85 -9.29 -23.64
CA ILE A 26 1.84 -8.39 -22.48
C ILE A 26 0.66 -8.70 -21.55
N ARG A 27 -0.50 -9.07 -22.09
CA ARG A 27 -1.65 -9.46 -21.27
C ARG A 27 -1.42 -10.79 -20.55
N SER A 28 -0.91 -11.82 -21.23
CA SER A 28 -0.64 -13.10 -20.56
C SER A 28 0.40 -12.93 -19.44
N LEU A 29 1.54 -12.30 -19.76
CA LEU A 29 2.60 -12.05 -18.77
C LEU A 29 2.15 -11.09 -17.67
N GLY A 30 1.38 -10.05 -18.02
CA GLY A 30 0.84 -9.08 -17.07
C GLY A 30 -0.22 -9.68 -16.15
N SER A 31 -0.99 -10.65 -16.61
CA SER A 31 -1.95 -11.38 -15.76
C SER A 31 -1.23 -12.30 -14.78
N ASP A 32 -0.20 -13.02 -15.22
CA ASP A 32 0.58 -13.92 -14.36
C ASP A 32 1.36 -13.13 -13.30
N LEU A 33 2.06 -12.07 -13.73
CA LEU A 33 2.79 -11.18 -12.82
C LEU A 33 1.81 -10.39 -11.94
N GLY A 34 0.75 -9.83 -12.52
CA GLY A 34 -0.26 -9.07 -11.78
C GLY A 34 -0.97 -9.89 -10.71
N GLY A 35 -1.21 -11.18 -10.96
CA GLY A 35 -1.72 -12.13 -9.97
C GLY A 35 -0.76 -12.30 -8.79
N ALA A 36 0.54 -12.46 -9.05
CA ALA A 36 1.55 -12.57 -7.99
C ALA A 36 1.70 -11.27 -7.18
N PHE A 37 1.69 -10.11 -7.83
CA PHE A 37 1.75 -8.81 -7.16
C PHE A 37 0.48 -8.46 -6.37
N LYS A 38 -0.69 -9.03 -6.73
CA LYS A 38 -1.96 -8.79 -6.01
C LYS A 38 -1.88 -9.25 -4.55
N GLY A 39 -1.32 -10.43 -4.30
CA GLY A 39 -1.14 -10.95 -2.93
C GLY A 39 -0.24 -10.05 -2.08
N PHE A 40 0.82 -9.49 -2.67
CA PHE A 40 1.69 -8.53 -1.98
C PHE A 40 0.94 -7.23 -1.63
N ARG A 41 0.19 -6.66 -2.57
CA ARG A 41 -0.63 -5.45 -2.31
C ARG A 41 -1.65 -5.70 -1.20
N ASP A 42 -2.32 -6.84 -1.24
CA ASP A 42 -3.36 -7.17 -0.27
C ASP A 42 -2.75 -7.41 1.12
N ALA A 43 -1.59 -8.06 1.23
CA ALA A 43 -0.86 -8.23 2.49
C ALA A 43 -0.38 -6.90 3.10
N VAL A 44 0.15 -5.98 2.28
CA VAL A 44 0.53 -4.63 2.72
C VAL A 44 -0.68 -3.87 3.24
N LYS A 45 -1.79 -3.91 2.50
CA LYS A 45 -3.03 -3.23 2.88
C LYS A 45 -3.66 -3.78 4.16
N ASP A 46 -3.61 -5.09 4.37
CA ASP A 46 -4.05 -5.70 5.63
C ASP A 46 -3.09 -5.39 6.77
N GLY A 47 -1.78 -5.34 6.52
CA GLY A 47 -0.80 -4.84 7.50
C GLY A 47 -1.09 -3.41 7.96
N GLU A 48 -1.38 -2.50 7.02
CA GLU A 48 -1.75 -1.11 7.35
C GLU A 48 -3.06 -1.00 8.15
N LYS A 49 -4.04 -1.87 7.88
CA LYS A 49 -5.29 -1.91 8.65
C LYS A 49 -5.07 -2.45 10.06
N ASN A 50 -4.29 -3.52 10.21
CA ASN A 50 -3.97 -4.08 11.54
C ASN A 50 -3.19 -3.05 12.39
N LEU A 51 -2.25 -2.31 11.79
CA LEU A 51 -1.55 -1.21 12.45
C LEU A 51 -2.48 -0.08 12.92
N LYS A 52 -3.56 0.21 12.17
CA LYS A 52 -4.59 1.19 12.56
C LYS A 52 -5.46 0.70 13.71
N THR A 53 -5.87 -0.57 13.68
CA THR A 53 -6.70 -1.16 14.75
C THR A 53 -5.93 -1.27 16.06
N GLU A 54 -4.65 -1.66 16.03
CA GLU A 54 -3.82 -1.73 17.25
C GLU A 54 -3.47 -0.35 17.84
N GLN A 55 -3.43 0.71 17.03
CA GLN A 55 -3.24 2.09 17.53
C GLN A 55 -4.49 2.63 18.24
N ASP A 56 -5.70 2.37 17.73
CA ASP A 56 -6.94 2.78 18.38
C ASP A 56 -7.17 2.01 19.70
N ASP A 57 -6.86 0.71 19.73
CA ASP A 57 -7.00 -0.11 20.94
C ASP A 57 -5.96 0.27 22.01
N GLN A 58 -4.69 0.54 21.66
CA GLN A 58 -3.71 1.02 22.64
C GLN A 58 -4.01 2.44 23.14
N ALA A 59 -4.52 3.33 22.29
CA ALA A 59 -4.90 4.68 22.72
C ALA A 59 -6.05 4.65 23.74
N ALA A 60 -7.02 3.74 23.57
CA ALA A 60 -8.14 3.56 24.51
C ALA A 60 -7.69 2.94 25.85
N LEU A 61 -6.75 1.99 25.84
CA LEU A 61 -6.21 1.36 27.04
C LEU A 61 -5.36 2.33 27.88
N VAL A 62 -4.47 3.10 27.25
CA VAL A 62 -3.64 4.12 27.92
C VAL A 62 -4.50 5.23 28.55
N SER A 63 -5.60 5.60 27.89
CA SER A 63 -6.55 6.58 28.42
C SER A 63 -7.27 6.07 29.68
N SER A 64 -7.65 4.80 29.67
CA SER A 64 -8.38 4.16 30.77
C SER A 64 -7.51 3.95 32.02
N ASP A 65 -6.24 3.61 31.84
CA ASP A 65 -5.29 3.47 32.96
C ASP A 65 -4.91 4.83 33.57
N MET A 66 -4.86 5.89 32.76
CA MET A 66 -4.55 7.25 33.24
C MET A 66 -5.69 7.87 34.05
N GLU A 67 -6.95 7.53 33.74
CA GLU A 67 -8.13 7.98 34.50
C GLU A 67 -8.18 7.35 35.90
N LYS A 68 -7.98 6.02 36.00
CA LYS A 68 -7.92 5.31 37.28
C LYS A 68 -6.80 5.79 38.20
N GLN A 69 -5.65 6.15 37.64
CA GLN A 69 -4.51 6.62 38.43
C GLN A 69 -4.74 8.04 38.99
N LYS A 70 -5.54 8.86 38.31
CA LYS A 70 -5.86 10.23 38.73
C LYS A 70 -6.84 10.26 39.91
N ASP A 71 -7.76 9.30 39.97
CA ASP A 71 -8.71 9.15 41.07
C ASP A 71 -8.07 8.56 42.33
N ALA A 72 -7.10 7.64 42.16
CA ALA A 72 -6.35 7.05 43.27
C ALA A 72 -5.34 8.00 43.93
N VAL A 73 -4.84 9.00 43.20
CA VAL A 73 -3.90 10.01 43.72
C VAL A 73 -4.62 11.21 44.36
N ARG A 74 -5.92 11.39 44.09
CA ARG A 74 -6.72 12.51 44.58
C ARG A 74 -7.57 12.17 45.82
N SER A 75 -7.62 10.89 46.22
CA SER A 75 -8.22 10.41 47.48
C SER A 75 -7.18 10.23 48.57
#